data_AF-A0A6L2QBC0-F1
#
_entry.id   AF-A0A6L2QBC0-F1
#
_cell.length_a   1.000
_cell.length_b   1.000
_cell.length_c   1.000
_cell.angle_alpha   90.00
_cell.angle_beta   90.00
_cell.angle_gamma   90.00
#
_symmetry.space_group_name_H-M   'P 1'
#
loop_
_entity.id
_entity.type
_entity.pdbx_description
1 polymer ?
#
loop_
_entity_poly.entity_id
_entity_poly.type
_entity_poly.pdbx_seq_one_letter_code
_entity_poly.pdbx_strand_id
1 'polypeptide(L)'
;MCLNICVLVPENSRLMNRAPLSHIGLYPPLPVATPCIKAISPSEGWTTGGSTVIIIGDNFFDGLQVVFGSMLVWSELITSHAIRVQTPPRHIPGVVEVTLSYKAKQFCRGAPGRFVYVSLNEPTIDYGFQRLQKLIPRHPGDPEKLPKEIILKRAADLAEALYSMPRNNQLALSAPRSPTMGNNGMSSGFNTYTGQLAVSVQENGNGQWNE
;
A
#
# COMPACT_ATOMS: atom_id res chain seq x y z
N MET A 1 32.50 -22.39 -34.45
CA MET A 1 32.89 -23.45 -33.49
C MET A 1 31.71 -23.65 -32.54
N CYS A 2 30.91 -24.66 -32.81
CA CYS A 2 29.82 -25.11 -31.94
C CYS A 2 30.34 -26.32 -31.14
N LEU A 3 30.01 -26.42 -29.86
CA LEU A 3 30.01 -27.72 -29.17
C LEU A 3 28.72 -27.87 -28.36
N ASN A 4 27.98 -28.90 -28.73
CA ASN A 4 26.75 -29.44 -28.15
C ASN A 4 27.01 -30.12 -26.80
N ILE A 5 26.00 -30.17 -25.92
CA ILE A 5 25.37 -31.45 -25.59
C ILE A 5 23.94 -31.22 -25.09
N CYS A 6 23.00 -31.95 -25.67
CA CYS A 6 21.59 -31.99 -25.36
C CYS A 6 21.29 -33.43 -24.90
N VAL A 7 20.70 -33.65 -23.72
CA VAL A 7 20.13 -34.97 -23.39
C VAL A 7 18.82 -34.81 -22.63
N LEU A 8 17.76 -34.89 -23.44
CA LEU A 8 16.44 -35.46 -23.20
C LEU A 8 16.34 -36.41 -21.98
N VAL A 9 15.40 -36.15 -21.06
CA VAL A 9 15.01 -37.09 -19.99
C VAL A 9 14.01 -38.10 -20.59
N PRO A 10 14.27 -39.43 -20.57
CA PRO A 10 13.25 -40.40 -20.93
C PRO A 10 12.51 -40.90 -19.68
N GLU A 11 11.19 -40.98 -19.83
CA GLU A 11 10.25 -41.71 -18.98
C GLU A 11 10.52 -43.22 -19.11
N ASN A 12 10.68 -43.94 -18.00
CA ASN A 12 10.54 -45.40 -18.01
C ASN A 12 10.00 -45.94 -16.68
N SER A 13 8.68 -46.07 -16.63
CA SER A 13 7.95 -46.96 -15.74
C SER A 13 8.06 -48.42 -16.23
N ARG A 14 8.69 -49.33 -15.47
CA ARG A 14 8.32 -50.75 -15.30
C ARG A 14 9.32 -51.54 -14.44
N LEU A 15 8.82 -51.92 -13.25
CA LEU A 15 8.85 -53.23 -12.59
C LEU A 15 10.13 -54.10 -12.50
N MET A 16 10.39 -54.49 -11.24
CA MET A 16 10.94 -55.77 -10.74
C MET A 16 12.44 -56.03 -10.87
N ASN A 17 13.16 -55.87 -9.75
CA ASN A 17 13.85 -57.01 -9.15
C ASN A 17 14.14 -56.79 -7.66
N ARG A 18 13.81 -57.83 -6.88
CA ARG A 18 14.08 -57.97 -5.44
C ARG A 18 15.58 -58.05 -5.19
N ALA A 19 16.10 -57.20 -4.30
CA ALA A 19 17.28 -57.50 -3.49
C ALA A 19 17.05 -56.90 -2.08
N PRO A 20 17.15 -57.69 -0.99
CA PRO A 20 17.02 -57.15 0.35
C PRO A 20 18.40 -56.71 0.82
N LEU A 21 18.72 -55.43 0.70
CA LEU A 21 19.92 -54.88 1.35
C LEU A 21 19.57 -53.57 2.05
N SER A 22 19.54 -53.68 3.37
CA SER A 22 19.53 -52.65 4.38
C SER A 22 20.58 -51.56 4.12
N HIS A 23 20.20 -50.42 3.54
CA HIS A 23 20.98 -49.16 3.55
C HIS A 23 20.01 -47.98 3.62
N ILE A 24 19.73 -47.53 4.85
CA ILE A 24 18.92 -46.36 5.15
C ILE A 24 19.77 -45.11 4.91
N GLY A 25 19.32 -44.18 4.06
CA GLY A 25 19.77 -42.78 4.17
C GLY A 25 20.13 -41.99 2.91
N LEU A 26 19.74 -42.37 1.69
CA LEU A 26 20.04 -41.58 0.48
C LEU A 26 18.80 -40.99 -0.19
N TYR A 27 18.11 -40.08 0.52
CA TYR A 27 17.38 -39.02 -0.16
C TYR A 27 18.17 -37.72 0.07
N PRO A 28 18.60 -37.00 -0.98
CA PRO A 28 19.08 -35.64 -0.77
C PRO A 28 17.95 -34.86 -0.08
N PRO A 29 18.23 -34.06 0.96
CA PRO A 29 17.21 -33.26 1.60
C PRO A 29 16.57 -32.39 0.52
N LEU A 30 15.25 -32.55 0.34
CA LEU A 30 14.47 -31.69 -0.56
C LEU A 30 14.75 -30.22 -0.16
N PRO A 31 14.97 -29.32 -1.13
CA PRO A 31 15.26 -27.92 -0.82
C PRO A 31 14.10 -27.34 -0.01
N VAL A 32 14.36 -27.00 1.26
CA VAL A 32 13.38 -26.36 2.13
C VAL A 32 13.11 -24.99 1.54
N ALA A 33 11.87 -24.77 1.12
CA ALA A 33 11.45 -23.53 0.50
C ALA A 33 11.72 -22.35 1.46
N THR A 34 12.45 -21.35 0.98
CA THR A 34 12.91 -20.23 1.82
C THR A 34 11.84 -19.15 1.89
N PRO A 35 11.52 -18.61 3.08
CA PRO A 35 10.57 -17.50 3.21
C PRO A 35 11.01 -16.28 2.40
N CYS A 36 10.08 -15.68 1.67
CA CYS A 36 10.34 -14.46 0.89
C CYS A 36 9.25 -13.41 1.14
N ILE A 37 9.62 -12.13 1.06
CA ILE A 37 8.68 -11.00 1.10
C ILE A 37 8.45 -10.53 -0.33
N LYS A 38 7.18 -10.33 -0.71
CA LYS A 38 6.77 -9.76 -2.00
C LYS A 38 6.16 -8.37 -1.82
N ALA A 39 5.34 -8.19 -0.79
CA ALA A 39 4.67 -6.91 -0.52
C ALA A 39 4.36 -6.72 0.98
N ILE A 40 4.13 -5.48 1.36
CA ILE A 40 3.75 -5.06 2.71
C ILE A 40 2.60 -4.07 2.58
N SER A 41 1.51 -4.30 3.31
CA SER A 41 0.32 -3.47 3.26
C SER A 41 -0.27 -3.23 4.66
N PRO A 42 -0.43 -1.96 5.09
CA PRO A 42 0.12 -0.75 4.46
C PRO A 42 1.65 -0.72 4.50
N SER A 43 2.28 -0.02 3.55
CA SER A 43 3.74 0.16 3.50
C SER A 43 4.23 1.35 4.32
N GLU A 44 3.35 2.00 5.07
CA GLU A 44 3.64 3.15 5.92
C GLU A 44 2.77 3.15 7.19
N GLY A 45 3.25 3.87 8.20
CA GLY A 45 2.53 4.05 9.45
C GLY A 45 3.24 4.98 10.41
N TRP A 46 2.62 5.25 11.56
CA TRP A 46 3.09 6.25 12.50
C TRP A 46 4.30 5.79 13.32
N THR A 47 5.18 6.73 13.66
CA THR A 47 6.30 6.54 14.61
C THR A 47 5.86 6.04 15.98
N THR A 48 4.60 6.23 16.36
CA THR A 48 4.02 5.68 17.60
C THR A 48 3.89 4.16 17.58
N GLY A 49 3.92 3.52 16.41
CA GLY A 49 3.68 2.09 16.25
C GLY A 49 2.23 1.69 16.49
N GLY A 50 1.98 0.38 16.61
CA GLY A 50 0.67 -0.22 16.88
C GLY A 50 -0.24 -0.34 15.66
N SER A 51 0.26 -0.07 14.45
CA SER A 51 -0.50 -0.27 13.22
C SER A 51 -0.42 -1.73 12.80
N THR A 52 -1.57 -2.30 12.42
CA THR A 52 -1.64 -3.66 11.88
C THR A 52 -1.18 -3.66 10.44
N VAL A 53 -0.18 -4.49 10.14
CA VAL A 53 0.42 -4.62 8.81
C VAL A 53 0.36 -6.08 8.38
N ILE A 54 -0.02 -6.29 7.12
CA ILE A 54 0.00 -7.60 6.47
C ILE A 54 1.22 -7.67 5.56
N ILE A 55 2.02 -8.70 5.75
CA ILE A 55 3.17 -9.01 4.90
C ILE A 55 2.77 -10.18 4.01
N ILE A 56 2.96 -9.99 2.72
CA ILE A 56 2.59 -10.93 1.66
C ILE A 56 3.87 -11.50 1.06
N GLY A 57 3.91 -12.82 0.87
CA GLY A 57 5.10 -13.52 0.42
C GLY A 57 4.85 -15.00 0.14
N ASP A 58 5.90 -15.81 0.27
CA ASP A 58 5.81 -17.26 0.14
C ASP A 58 6.53 -17.97 1.28
N ASN A 59 6.14 -19.22 1.52
CA ASN A 59 6.78 -20.16 2.47
C ASN A 59 6.78 -19.64 3.91
N PHE A 60 5.74 -18.91 4.31
CA PHE A 60 5.54 -18.55 5.71
C PHE A 60 5.05 -19.75 6.51
N PHE A 61 5.45 -19.79 7.77
CA PHE A 61 5.14 -20.86 8.70
C PHE A 61 5.07 -20.29 10.12
N ASP A 62 4.50 -21.07 11.04
CA ASP A 62 4.26 -20.62 12.40
C ASP A 62 5.57 -20.41 13.19
N GLY A 63 5.61 -19.38 14.02
CA GLY A 63 6.80 -18.96 14.76
C GLY A 63 7.82 -18.15 13.93
N LEU A 64 7.55 -17.85 12.66
CA LEU A 64 8.34 -16.91 11.88
C LEU A 64 8.21 -15.50 12.49
N GLN A 65 9.35 -14.84 12.71
CA GLN A 65 9.40 -13.49 13.26
C GLN A 65 9.68 -12.49 12.14
N VAL A 66 9.26 -11.24 12.35
CA VAL A 66 9.51 -10.14 11.41
C VAL A 66 10.41 -9.13 12.10
N VAL A 67 11.34 -8.55 11.34
CA VAL A 67 12.29 -7.57 11.86
C VAL A 67 12.12 -6.28 11.07
N PHE A 68 11.71 -5.21 11.75
CA PHE A 68 11.65 -3.84 11.24
C PHE A 68 12.96 -3.12 11.58
N GLY A 69 13.88 -3.06 10.61
CA GLY A 69 15.24 -2.56 10.80
C GLY A 69 16.00 -3.44 11.79
N SER A 70 16.06 -3.01 13.05
CA SER A 70 16.66 -3.76 14.17
C SER A 70 15.63 -4.29 15.18
N MET A 71 14.36 -3.91 15.04
CA MET A 71 13.31 -4.25 15.99
C MET A 71 12.60 -5.54 15.59
N LEU A 72 12.68 -6.55 16.45
CA LEU A 72 12.00 -7.83 16.24
C LEU A 72 10.56 -7.75 16.74
N VAL A 73 9.64 -8.25 15.93
CA VAL A 73 8.23 -8.39 16.29
C VAL A 73 7.73 -9.81 16.02
N TRP A 74 6.81 -10.23 16.86
CA TRP A 74 6.06 -11.46 16.65
C TRP A 74 5.14 -11.29 15.44
N SER A 75 5.02 -12.36 14.66
CA SER A 75 4.05 -12.44 13.57
C SER A 75 3.04 -13.53 13.84
N GLU A 76 1.83 -13.31 13.36
CA GLU A 76 0.75 -14.26 13.39
C GLU A 76 0.52 -14.78 11.97
N LEU A 77 0.60 -16.10 11.82
CA LEU A 77 0.40 -16.75 10.53
C LEU A 77 -1.09 -16.70 10.16
N ILE A 78 -1.40 -16.09 9.01
CA ILE A 78 -2.74 -16.18 8.41
C ILE A 78 -2.75 -17.35 7.42
N THR A 79 -1.79 -17.37 6.50
CA THR A 79 -1.59 -18.43 5.50
C THR A 79 -0.10 -18.58 5.21
N SER A 80 0.29 -19.60 4.45
CA SER A 80 1.66 -19.76 3.94
C SER A 80 2.15 -18.59 3.07
N HIS A 81 1.26 -17.65 2.70
CA HIS A 81 1.57 -16.47 1.88
C HIS A 81 1.28 -15.14 2.57
N ALA A 82 0.73 -15.15 3.79
CA ALA A 82 0.37 -13.93 4.51
C ALA A 82 0.59 -14.07 6.02
N ILE A 83 1.28 -13.09 6.60
CA ILE A 83 1.43 -12.94 8.05
C ILE A 83 0.94 -11.56 8.49
N ARG A 84 0.37 -11.50 9.69
CA ARG A 84 -0.02 -10.26 10.36
C ARG A 84 1.02 -9.87 11.39
N VAL A 85 1.35 -8.59 11.45
CA VAL A 85 2.25 -8.01 12.45
C VAL A 85 1.72 -6.69 12.98
N GLN A 86 2.16 -6.30 14.17
CA GLN A 86 1.98 -4.95 14.70
C GLN A 86 3.30 -4.20 14.58
N THR A 87 3.25 -2.97 14.08
CA THR A 87 4.45 -2.15 13.94
C THR A 87 4.99 -1.74 15.31
N PRO A 88 6.30 -1.88 15.58
CA PRO A 88 6.87 -1.42 16.82
C PRO A 88 6.99 0.12 16.85
N PRO A 89 6.93 0.76 18.04
CA PRO A 89 7.20 2.20 18.15
C PRO A 89 8.64 2.54 17.73
N ARG A 90 8.82 3.65 17.01
CA ARG A 90 10.13 4.14 16.54
C ARG A 90 10.22 5.66 16.62
N HIS A 91 11.24 6.18 17.28
CA HIS A 91 11.40 7.64 17.49
C HIS A 91 11.89 8.41 16.25
N ILE A 92 12.55 7.73 15.29
CA ILE A 92 13.09 8.34 14.08
C ILE A 92 12.15 8.01 12.89
N PRO A 93 11.62 9.02 12.18
CA PRO A 93 10.86 8.80 10.96
C PRO A 93 11.77 8.30 9.81
N GLY A 94 11.16 7.84 8.73
CA GLY A 94 11.84 7.41 7.51
C GLY A 94 11.71 5.92 7.21
N VAL A 95 12.38 5.52 6.12
CA VAL A 95 12.31 4.15 5.58
C VAL A 95 13.08 3.19 6.49
N VAL A 96 12.47 2.03 6.76
CA VAL A 96 13.12 0.87 7.37
C VAL A 96 13.02 -0.34 6.47
N GLU A 97 14.04 -1.19 6.55
CA GLU A 97 14.02 -2.49 5.90
C GLU A 97 13.24 -3.49 6.74
N VAL A 98 12.45 -4.34 6.09
CA VAL A 98 11.69 -5.40 6.74
C VAL A 98 12.24 -6.74 6.28
N THR A 99 12.64 -7.56 7.25
CA THR A 99 13.22 -8.89 7.02
C THR A 99 12.52 -9.93 7.88
N LEU A 100 12.79 -11.21 7.61
CA LEU A 100 12.21 -12.33 8.36
C LEU A 100 13.28 -12.99 9.20
N SER A 101 12.92 -13.56 10.35
CA SER A 101 13.82 -14.24 11.27
C SER A 101 13.18 -15.49 11.85
N TYR A 102 13.93 -16.59 11.97
CA TYR A 102 13.50 -17.78 12.68
C TYR A 102 14.69 -18.49 13.32
N LYS A 103 14.62 -18.79 14.63
CA LYS A 103 15.71 -19.43 15.39
C LYS A 103 17.08 -18.77 15.15
N ALA A 104 17.11 -17.44 15.19
CA ALA A 104 18.29 -16.60 14.90
C ALA A 104 18.83 -16.63 13.45
N LYS A 105 18.19 -17.36 12.53
CA LYS A 105 18.48 -17.29 11.09
C LYS A 105 17.63 -16.19 10.45
N GLN A 106 18.27 -15.26 9.75
CA GLN A 106 17.60 -14.18 9.04
C GLN A 106 17.43 -14.50 7.56
N PHE A 107 16.32 -14.05 6.98
CA PHE A 107 15.97 -14.20 5.57
C PHE A 107 15.68 -12.83 4.94
N CYS A 108 15.56 -12.80 3.61
CA CYS A 108 15.25 -11.60 2.83
C CYS A 108 16.27 -10.44 2.97
N ARG A 109 17.50 -10.66 3.45
CA ARG A 109 18.51 -9.59 3.50
C ARG A 109 18.88 -9.02 2.12
N GLY A 110 18.85 -9.84 1.06
CA GLY A 110 19.14 -9.41 -0.31
C GLY A 110 17.96 -8.75 -1.03
N ALA A 111 16.75 -8.92 -0.50
CA ALA A 111 15.52 -8.35 -1.04
C ALA A 111 14.56 -8.03 0.11
N PRO A 112 14.91 -7.05 0.97
CA PRO A 112 14.07 -6.70 2.11
C PRO A 112 12.80 -5.98 1.64
N GLY A 113 11.72 -6.15 2.40
CA GLY A 113 10.57 -5.26 2.29
C GLY A 113 10.93 -3.85 2.77
N ARG A 114 10.11 -2.86 2.42
CA ARG A 114 10.29 -1.48 2.89
C ARG A 114 9.03 -1.01 3.61
N PHE A 115 9.22 -0.38 4.75
CA PHE A 115 8.15 0.25 5.51
C PHE A 115 8.56 1.68 5.89
N VAL A 116 7.65 2.64 5.81
CA VAL A 116 7.94 4.05 6.09
C VAL A 116 7.31 4.48 7.40
N TYR A 117 8.14 4.93 8.35
CA TYR A 117 7.64 5.58 9.56
C TYR A 117 7.42 7.07 9.32
N VAL A 118 6.20 7.53 9.50
CA VAL A 118 5.81 8.94 9.39
C VAL A 118 5.65 9.52 10.80
N SER A 119 6.20 10.72 11.04
CA SER A 119 6.05 11.40 12.33
C SER A 119 4.84 12.32 12.35
N LEU A 120 4.07 12.29 13.44
CA LEU A 120 2.97 13.25 13.70
C LEU A 120 3.45 14.67 14.07
N ASN A 121 4.76 14.83 14.30
CA ASN A 121 5.41 16.04 14.80
C ASN A 121 6.27 16.71 13.71
N GLU A 122 6.04 16.38 12.44
CA GLU A 122 6.69 17.10 11.36
C GLU A 122 6.18 18.56 11.34
N PRO A 123 7.05 19.57 11.13
CA PRO A 123 6.64 20.97 11.11
C PRO A 123 5.55 21.27 10.07
N THR A 124 5.50 20.49 8.99
CA THR A 124 4.47 20.54 7.94
C THR A 124 3.09 20.13 8.47
N ILE A 125 3.01 19.07 9.28
CA ILE A 125 1.77 18.59 9.89
C ILE A 125 1.29 19.59 10.94
N ASP A 126 2.18 20.06 11.82
CA ASP A 126 1.83 21.05 12.84
C ASP A 126 1.37 22.38 12.21
N TYR A 127 1.99 22.80 11.10
CA TYR A 127 1.52 23.95 10.31
C TYR A 127 0.12 23.72 9.75
N GLY A 128 -0.18 22.53 9.24
CA GLY A 128 -1.53 22.14 8.81
C GLY A 128 -2.56 22.27 9.93
N PHE A 129 -2.26 21.73 11.12
CA PHE A 129 -3.12 21.87 12.30
C PHE A 129 -3.29 23.32 12.74
N GLN A 130 -2.21 24.12 12.71
CA GLN A 130 -2.28 25.55 13.05
C GLN A 130 -3.17 26.32 12.06
N ARG A 131 -3.13 25.97 10.77
CA ARG A 131 -4.00 26.55 9.74
C ARG A 131 -5.46 26.14 9.94
N LEU A 132 -5.72 24.85 10.20
CA LEU A 132 -7.07 24.34 10.48
C LEU A 132 -7.65 24.97 11.75
N GLN A 133 -6.85 25.15 12.81
CA GLN A 133 -7.30 25.79 14.04
C GLN A 133 -7.78 27.23 13.83
N LYS A 134 -7.27 27.94 12.81
CA LYS A 134 -7.75 29.28 12.44
C LYS A 134 -9.02 29.27 11.59
N LEU A 135 -9.26 28.19 10.84
CA LEU A 135 -10.41 28.07 9.93
C LEU A 135 -11.63 27.45 10.60
N ILE A 136 -11.43 26.63 11.63
CA ILE A 136 -12.50 25.90 12.31
C ILE A 136 -13.23 26.83 13.32
N PRO A 137 -14.56 26.94 13.23
CA PRO A 137 -15.36 27.66 14.22
C PRO A 137 -15.20 27.10 15.63
N ARG A 138 -15.08 28.01 16.60
CA ARG A 138 -15.05 27.69 18.04
C ARG A 138 -16.45 27.76 18.63
N HIS A 139 -16.76 26.80 19.49
CA HIS A 139 -18.02 26.75 20.24
C HIS A 139 -17.81 27.19 21.69
N PRO A 140 -18.84 27.71 22.36
CA PRO A 140 -18.78 27.99 23.79
C PRO A 140 -18.41 26.72 24.58
N GLY A 141 -17.38 26.79 25.41
CA GLY A 141 -16.85 25.65 26.18
C GLY A 141 -15.61 24.97 25.58
N ASP A 142 -15.14 25.41 24.41
CA ASP A 142 -13.90 24.88 23.85
C ASP A 142 -12.66 25.35 24.64
N PRO A 143 -11.65 24.47 24.82
CA PRO A 143 -10.37 24.86 25.41
C PRO A 143 -9.61 25.85 24.51
N GLU A 144 -8.72 26.64 25.12
CA GLU A 144 -7.88 27.62 24.41
C GLU A 144 -7.07 26.99 23.27
N LYS A 145 -6.66 25.72 23.43
CA LYS A 145 -6.06 24.89 22.39
C LYS A 145 -6.95 23.68 22.13
N LEU A 146 -7.53 23.62 20.92
CA LEU A 146 -8.33 22.47 20.50
C LEU A 146 -7.41 21.25 20.30
N PRO A 147 -7.78 20.06 20.81
CA PRO A 147 -7.03 18.84 20.53
C PRO A 147 -7.11 18.49 19.04
N LYS A 148 -6.04 17.87 18.52
CA LYS A 148 -5.88 17.55 17.08
C LYS A 148 -7.07 16.75 16.52
N GLU A 149 -7.64 15.85 17.31
CA GLU A 149 -8.81 15.03 16.93
C GLU A 149 -10.07 15.87 16.70
N ILE A 150 -10.34 16.85 17.57
CA ILE A 150 -11.50 17.75 17.41
C ILE A 150 -11.34 18.65 16.19
N ILE A 151 -10.11 19.12 15.94
CA ILE A 151 -9.78 19.91 14.74
C ILE A 151 -10.10 19.07 13.49
N LEU A 152 -9.63 17.83 13.40
CA LEU A 152 -9.90 16.98 12.24
C LEU A 152 -11.39 16.68 12.08
N LYS A 153 -12.09 16.36 13.17
CA LYS A 153 -13.53 16.09 13.15
C LYS A 153 -14.31 17.26 12.57
N ARG A 154 -14.11 18.47 13.09
CA ARG A 154 -14.82 19.66 12.60
C ARG A 154 -14.43 20.05 11.19
N ALA A 155 -13.17 19.86 10.81
CA ALA A 155 -12.74 20.07 9.43
C ALA A 155 -13.46 19.13 8.46
N ALA A 156 -13.65 17.87 8.85
CA ALA A 156 -14.41 16.89 8.08
C ALA A 156 -15.89 17.29 7.98
N ASP A 157 -16.53 17.65 9.09
CA ASP A 157 -17.94 18.09 9.12
C ASP A 157 -18.18 19.29 8.19
N LEU A 158 -17.26 20.28 8.19
CA LEU A 158 -17.32 21.43 7.29
C LEU A 158 -17.11 21.05 5.83
N ALA A 159 -16.16 20.15 5.54
CA ALA A 159 -15.93 19.69 4.18
C ALA A 159 -17.16 18.93 3.65
N GLU A 160 -17.75 18.06 4.45
CA GLU A 160 -18.97 17.33 4.09
C GLU A 160 -20.14 18.26 3.84
N ALA A 161 -20.34 19.29 4.68
CA ALA A 161 -21.39 20.29 4.46
C ALA A 161 -21.22 21.03 3.12
N LEU A 162 -19.97 21.33 2.72
CA LEU A 162 -19.69 21.97 1.43
C LEU A 162 -19.94 21.03 0.24
N TYR A 163 -19.65 19.74 0.36
CA TYR A 163 -19.84 18.76 -0.72
C TYR A 163 -21.27 18.21 -0.82
N SER A 164 -22.03 18.20 0.28
CA SER A 164 -23.42 17.73 0.33
C SER A 164 -24.45 18.83 0.02
N MET A 165 -24.03 20.10 -0.11
CA MET A 165 -24.95 21.19 -0.46
C MET A 165 -25.31 21.16 -1.96
N PRO A 166 -26.60 21.13 -2.35
CA PRO A 166 -26.98 21.33 -3.74
C PRO A 166 -26.48 22.70 -4.21
N ARG A 167 -25.96 22.73 -5.44
CA ARG A 167 -25.19 23.82 -6.09
C ARG A 167 -25.88 25.19 -6.21
N ASN A 168 -27.00 25.41 -5.52
CA ASN A 168 -27.87 26.57 -5.67
C ASN A 168 -27.59 27.70 -4.65
N ASN A 169 -26.66 27.50 -3.71
CA ASN A 169 -26.39 28.48 -2.63
C ASN A 169 -24.98 29.09 -2.67
N GLN A 170 -24.34 29.17 -3.85
CA GLN A 170 -23.09 29.91 -3.99
C GLN A 170 -23.32 31.41 -3.76
N LEU A 171 -23.08 31.85 -2.53
CA LEU A 171 -22.64 33.21 -2.24
C LEU A 171 -21.36 33.49 -3.04
N ALA A 172 -21.55 34.14 -4.19
CA ALA A 172 -20.60 34.95 -4.94
C ALA A 172 -19.10 34.73 -4.65
N LEU A 173 -18.53 33.65 -5.16
CA LEU A 173 -17.16 33.67 -5.66
C LEU A 173 -17.26 33.67 -7.18
N SER A 174 -17.16 34.86 -7.77
CA SER A 174 -17.09 35.03 -9.21
C SER A 174 -15.91 34.24 -9.78
N ALA A 175 -16.21 33.35 -10.72
CA ALA A 175 -15.21 32.63 -11.51
C ALA A 175 -14.19 33.61 -12.13
N PRO A 176 -12.91 33.21 -12.30
CA PRO A 176 -11.96 34.02 -13.06
C PRO A 176 -12.49 34.18 -14.48
N ARG A 177 -12.93 35.39 -14.83
CA ARG A 177 -13.38 35.73 -16.19
C ARG A 177 -12.19 35.59 -17.12
N SER A 178 -12.19 34.58 -17.96
CA SER A 178 -11.36 34.54 -19.16
C SER A 178 -11.75 35.71 -20.07
N PRO A 179 -10.81 36.44 -20.70
CA PRO A 179 -11.17 37.52 -21.61
C PRO A 179 -11.78 36.94 -22.88
N THR A 180 -13.03 37.30 -23.17
CA THR A 180 -13.68 37.06 -24.47
C THR A 180 -13.12 38.05 -25.50
N MET A 181 -12.26 37.58 -26.41
CA MET A 181 -11.96 38.33 -27.64
C MET A 181 -13.08 38.13 -28.66
N GLY A 182 -13.52 39.24 -29.24
CA GLY A 182 -14.56 39.30 -30.25
C GLY A 182 -14.20 38.56 -31.54
N ASN A 183 -15.22 37.93 -32.10
CA ASN A 183 -15.20 37.22 -33.38
C ASN A 183 -15.03 38.22 -34.54
N ASN A 184 -13.98 38.06 -35.35
CA ASN A 184 -14.02 38.47 -36.76
C ASN A 184 -12.97 37.70 -37.59
N GLY A 185 -13.43 36.93 -38.58
CA GLY A 185 -12.75 36.74 -39.86
C GLY A 185 -11.61 35.71 -39.97
N MET A 186 -11.94 34.58 -40.60
CA MET A 186 -11.21 33.91 -41.69
C MET A 186 -9.73 33.44 -41.51
N SER A 187 -9.55 32.14 -41.80
CA SER A 187 -8.42 31.47 -42.48
C SER A 187 -7.16 31.00 -41.74
N SER A 188 -6.93 29.69 -41.91
CA SER A 188 -5.66 28.95 -41.98
C SER A 188 -4.97 28.55 -40.67
N GLY A 189 -4.49 27.31 -40.63
CA GLY A 189 -3.31 26.94 -39.83
C GLY A 189 -3.48 25.84 -38.80
N PHE A 190 -3.51 24.60 -39.28
CA PHE A 190 -3.27 23.35 -38.54
C PHE A 190 -1.99 23.44 -37.68
N ASN A 191 -2.05 23.25 -36.36
CA ASN A 191 -1.56 22.08 -35.60
C ASN A 191 -1.51 22.48 -34.11
N THR A 192 -1.76 21.54 -33.18
CA THR A 192 -0.88 21.23 -32.02
C THR A 192 -1.64 20.50 -30.89
N TYR A 193 -1.27 19.21 -30.78
CA TYR A 193 -1.40 18.23 -29.69
C TYR A 193 -2.76 17.74 -29.17
N THR A 194 -2.97 16.47 -29.49
CA THR A 194 -3.90 15.49 -28.94
C THR A 194 -3.48 15.07 -27.53
N GLY A 195 -4.43 14.90 -26.62
CA GLY A 195 -4.20 14.31 -25.30
C GLY A 195 -5.52 14.07 -24.59
N GLN A 196 -6.27 13.08 -25.09
CA GLN A 196 -7.58 12.67 -24.58
C GLN A 196 -7.45 12.04 -23.18
N LEU A 197 -8.19 12.59 -22.21
CA LEU A 197 -8.83 11.83 -21.13
C LEU A 197 -10.21 12.43 -20.89
N ALA A 198 -11.12 12.20 -21.83
CA ALA A 198 -12.55 12.35 -21.61
C ALA A 198 -13.16 10.95 -21.64
N VAL A 199 -13.23 10.31 -20.47
CA VAL A 199 -14.04 9.10 -20.30
C VAL A 199 -15.50 9.57 -20.26
N SER A 200 -16.18 9.47 -21.39
CA SER A 200 -17.63 9.62 -21.46
C SER A 200 -18.24 8.23 -21.29
N VAL A 201 -18.81 7.96 -20.10
CA VAL A 201 -19.69 6.81 -19.91
C VAL A 201 -21.02 7.18 -20.56
N GLN A 202 -21.23 6.68 -21.78
CA GLN A 202 -22.50 6.77 -22.46
C GLN A 202 -23.41 5.66 -21.93
N GLU A 203 -24.20 5.96 -20.90
CA GLU A 203 -25.25 5.07 -20.42
C GLU A 203 -26.43 5.14 -21.40
N ASN A 204 -26.48 4.16 -22.32
CA ASN A 204 -27.64 3.94 -23.17
C ASN A 204 -28.04 2.47 -23.03
N GLY A 205 -29.08 2.21 -22.24
CA GLY A 205 -29.60 0.85 -22.07
C GLY A 205 -30.60 0.73 -20.94
N ASN A 206 -31.83 1.20 -21.19
CA ASN A 206 -33.02 0.79 -20.44
C ASN A 206 -33.16 -0.74 -20.52
N GLY A 207 -32.70 -1.43 -19.48
CA GLY A 207 -32.85 -2.87 -19.27
C GLY A 207 -33.84 -3.13 -18.14
N GLN A 208 -35.12 -3.16 -18.51
CA GLN A 208 -36.25 -3.66 -17.73
C GLN A 208 -36.05 -5.15 -17.37
N TRP A 209 -36.16 -5.51 -16.08
CA TRP A 209 -36.63 -6.84 -15.63
C TRP A 209 -37.28 -6.79 -14.23
N ASN A 210 -38.61 -7.08 -14.24
CA ASN A 210 -39.56 -7.63 -13.25
C ASN A 210 -39.24 -7.64 -11.74
N GLU A 211 -40.21 -7.43 -10.85
CA GLU A 211 -41.68 -7.60 -10.93
C GLU A 211 -42.40 -6.60 -10.00
#